data_AF-A0A955DTU6-F1
#
_entry.id   AF-A0A955DTU6-F1
#
_cell.length_a   1.000
_cell.length_b   1.000
_cell.length_c   1.000
_cell.angle_alpha   90.00
_cell.angle_beta   90.00
_cell.angle_gamma   90.00
#
_symmetry.space_group_name_H-M   'P 1'
#
loop_
_entity.id
_entity.type
_entity.pdbx_description
1 polymer ?
#
loop_
_entity_poly.entity_id
_entity_poly.type
_entity_poly.pdbx_seq_one_letter_code
_entity_poly.pdbx_strand_id
1 'polypeptide(L)'
;TMKGCPAIKDKIVLSWDEFMAKGDEVDDATFDERMDRIDEQQLATLIYTSGTTGPPKGVMLSHQNLAWTANAARDLVDSGPTDWGLSYLPLSHIAEQMFTVHAPATTGASVYYAESIEKVADNLKEVQPTIFFGVPRIWEKMHAGINAGLQAATGAKAVLAKWARKVGAEASAKRNRGEAYETLQYKAAEKVIFSKLKARVGLANARVCVSGAAPIAREVLEFFASLDIIVLEVYGQSEDCGPTSFNQPGRTKFGTVGPKIPGVEVKIAEDGEICVQGPNVFLGYYKEPEATAETLIDGWLHSGDLGEFDSDGFLKITGRKKEIIITAGGKNLSP
;
A
#
# COMPACT_ATOMS: atom_id res chain seq x y z
N THR A 1 -30.45 7.57 12.35
CA THR A 1 -29.58 6.99 13.42
C THR A 1 -29.18 5.58 13.03
N MET A 2 -27.92 5.18 13.23
CA MET A 2 -27.52 3.78 13.03
C MET A 2 -28.33 2.86 13.94
N LYS A 3 -28.86 1.77 13.37
CA LYS A 3 -29.70 0.81 14.10
C LYS A 3 -28.90 0.22 15.28
N GLY A 4 -29.37 0.46 16.50
CA GLY A 4 -28.75 -0.06 17.72
C GLY A 4 -27.80 0.89 18.44
N CYS A 5 -27.51 2.09 17.90
CA CYS A 5 -26.75 3.10 18.62
C CYS A 5 -27.67 3.97 19.51
N PRO A 6 -27.26 4.27 20.77
CA PRO A 6 -28.00 5.20 21.61
C PRO A 6 -28.04 6.60 21.00
N ALA A 7 -29.12 7.35 21.25
CA ALA A 7 -29.21 8.74 20.83
C ALA A 7 -28.14 9.57 21.56
N ILE A 8 -27.23 10.16 20.80
CA ILE A 8 -26.18 11.03 21.35
C ILE A 8 -26.76 12.45 21.46
N LYS A 9 -26.89 12.96 22.67
CA LYS A 9 -27.33 14.34 22.94
C LYS A 9 -26.11 15.19 23.29
N ASP A 10 -25.34 15.53 22.27
CA ASP A 10 -24.20 16.43 22.37
C ASP A 10 -24.32 17.55 21.34
N LYS A 11 -23.97 18.77 21.75
CA LYS A 11 -24.01 19.98 20.91
C LYS A 11 -23.05 19.95 19.72
N ILE A 12 -22.02 19.10 19.75
CA ILE A 12 -21.10 18.92 18.61
C ILE A 12 -21.50 17.75 17.69
N VAL A 13 -22.63 17.08 17.98
CA VAL A 13 -23.11 15.94 17.21
C VAL A 13 -24.36 16.34 16.42
N LEU A 14 -24.35 16.05 15.12
CA LEU A 14 -25.48 16.24 14.22
C LEU A 14 -25.95 14.87 13.72
N SER A 15 -27.26 14.69 13.58
CA SER A 15 -27.78 13.60 12.76
C SER A 15 -27.45 13.85 11.28
N TRP A 16 -27.50 12.79 10.48
CA TRP A 16 -27.28 12.90 9.03
C TRP A 16 -28.27 13.88 8.38
N ASP A 17 -29.55 13.78 8.74
CA ASP A 17 -30.58 14.66 8.18
C ASP A 17 -30.37 16.13 8.60
N GLU A 18 -29.98 16.39 9.85
CA GLU A 18 -29.62 17.75 10.30
C GLU A 18 -28.36 18.29 9.61
N PHE A 19 -27.38 17.43 9.34
CA PHE A 19 -26.20 17.80 8.56
C PHE A 19 -26.56 18.13 7.11
N MET A 20 -27.39 17.31 6.46
CA MET A 20 -27.85 17.55 5.10
C MET A 20 -28.68 18.83 5.00
N ALA A 21 -29.58 19.07 5.95
CA ALA A 21 -30.41 20.29 5.99
C ALA A 21 -29.59 21.59 6.12
N LYS A 22 -28.37 21.54 6.68
CA LYS A 22 -27.46 22.70 6.69
C LYS A 22 -26.98 23.08 5.29
N GLY A 23 -26.94 22.12 4.36
CA GLY A 23 -26.62 22.38 2.96
C GLY A 23 -27.68 23.22 2.26
N ASP A 24 -28.95 23.07 2.64
CA ASP A 24 -30.09 23.81 2.05
C ASP A 24 -30.00 25.33 2.28
N GLU A 25 -29.22 25.77 3.26
CA GLU A 25 -28.96 27.19 3.55
C GLU A 25 -27.82 27.79 2.71
N VAL A 26 -27.10 26.97 1.94
CA VAL A 26 -25.96 27.39 1.12
C VAL A 26 -26.39 27.44 -0.35
N ASP A 27 -26.32 28.63 -0.94
CA ASP A 27 -26.61 28.82 -2.37
C ASP A 27 -25.55 28.16 -3.27
N ASP A 28 -25.98 27.62 -4.40
CA ASP A 28 -25.11 26.93 -5.37
C ASP A 28 -23.97 27.84 -5.84
N ALA A 29 -24.23 29.15 -6.02
CA ALA A 29 -23.18 30.09 -6.41
C ALA A 29 -22.07 30.23 -5.36
N THR A 30 -22.39 30.07 -4.07
CA THR A 30 -21.40 30.06 -2.98
C THR A 30 -20.57 28.77 -3.01
N PHE A 31 -21.18 27.65 -3.38
CA PHE A 31 -20.48 26.39 -3.57
C PHE A 31 -19.52 26.48 -4.76
N ASP A 32 -19.99 26.95 -5.92
CA ASP A 32 -19.19 27.12 -7.13
C ASP A 32 -18.01 28.08 -6.90
N GLU A 33 -18.24 29.22 -6.24
CA GLU A 33 -17.17 30.16 -5.89
C GLU A 33 -16.09 29.51 -5.00
N ARG A 34 -16.48 28.65 -4.05
CA ARG A 34 -15.51 27.94 -3.21
C ARG A 34 -14.73 26.90 -4.01
N MET A 35 -15.38 26.20 -4.92
CA MET A 35 -14.74 25.23 -5.81
C MET A 35 -13.74 25.91 -6.75
N ASP A 36 -14.12 27.03 -7.37
CA ASP A 36 -13.29 27.80 -8.31
C ASP A 36 -12.04 28.40 -7.65
N ARG A 37 -12.09 28.64 -6.33
CA ARG A 37 -10.94 29.14 -5.55
C ARG A 37 -9.93 28.05 -5.18
N ILE A 38 -10.21 26.77 -5.47
CA ILE A 38 -9.28 25.68 -5.17
C ILE A 38 -8.15 25.69 -6.20
N ASP A 39 -6.99 26.20 -5.80
CA ASP A 39 -5.72 25.96 -6.48
C ASP A 39 -5.21 24.55 -6.14
N GLU A 40 -4.85 23.76 -7.16
CA GLU A 40 -4.34 22.41 -6.97
C GLU A 40 -2.98 22.37 -6.25
N GLN A 41 -2.20 23.45 -6.32
CA GLN A 41 -0.88 23.52 -5.69
C GLN A 41 -0.94 23.94 -4.22
N GLN A 42 -2.09 24.42 -3.73
CA GLN A 42 -2.21 24.81 -2.33
C GLN A 42 -2.20 23.60 -1.40
N LEU A 43 -1.80 23.84 -0.14
CA LEU A 43 -1.77 22.84 0.92
C LEU A 43 -3.16 22.23 1.15
N ALA A 44 -3.27 20.91 0.98
CA ALA A 44 -4.49 20.15 1.25
C ALA A 44 -4.46 19.46 2.62
N THR A 45 -3.32 18.86 3.01
CA THR A 45 -3.22 18.12 4.27
C THR A 45 -1.81 18.11 4.85
N LEU A 46 -1.74 17.89 6.16
CA LEU A 46 -0.51 17.69 6.92
C LEU A 46 -0.41 16.24 7.39
N ILE A 47 0.65 15.55 7.01
CA ILE A 47 0.97 14.20 7.49
C ILE A 47 2.14 14.31 8.46
N TYR A 48 1.93 13.99 9.73
CA TYR A 48 3.01 14.04 10.72
C TYR A 48 3.79 12.73 10.73
N THR A 49 5.10 12.82 10.54
CA THR A 49 6.00 11.67 10.61
C THR A 49 6.73 11.66 11.95
N SER A 50 6.85 10.48 12.57
CA SER A 50 7.69 10.29 13.75
C SER A 50 9.16 10.35 13.31
N GLY A 51 9.77 11.53 13.36
CA GLY A 51 11.20 11.68 13.11
C GLY A 51 12.00 10.73 14.02
N THR A 52 13.04 10.09 13.49
CA THR A 52 13.81 9.07 14.22
C THR A 52 14.64 9.63 15.38
N THR A 53 14.87 10.94 15.42
CA THR A 53 15.75 11.58 16.43
C THR A 53 15.30 12.98 16.86
N GLY A 54 14.18 13.50 16.35
CA GLY A 54 13.73 14.88 16.57
C GLY A 54 12.21 15.02 16.67
N PRO A 55 11.69 16.23 16.90
CA PRO A 55 10.25 16.47 16.95
C PRO A 55 9.58 16.05 15.63
N PRO A 56 8.32 15.59 15.67
CA PRO A 56 7.57 15.22 14.47
C PRO A 56 7.51 16.36 13.45
N LYS A 57 7.78 16.06 12.18
CA LYS A 57 7.69 17.03 11.09
C LYS A 57 6.37 16.85 10.36
N GLY A 58 5.69 17.96 10.05
CA GLY A 58 4.46 17.94 9.26
C GLY A 58 4.78 17.99 7.78
N VAL A 59 4.59 16.89 7.06
CA VAL A 59 4.70 16.83 5.60
C VAL A 59 3.51 17.55 4.97
N MET A 60 3.79 18.59 4.18
CA MET A 60 2.78 19.38 3.47
C MET A 60 2.45 18.77 2.11
N LEU A 61 1.25 18.23 1.94
CA LEU A 61 0.78 17.67 0.67
C LEU A 61 -0.25 18.59 0.04
N SER A 62 -0.09 18.89 -1.25
CA SER A 62 -1.04 19.67 -2.04
C SER A 62 -2.22 18.82 -2.54
N HIS A 63 -3.26 19.48 -3.06
CA HIS A 63 -4.36 18.78 -3.74
C HIS A 63 -3.84 17.99 -4.95
N GLN A 64 -2.89 18.56 -5.70
CA GLN A 64 -2.24 17.92 -6.83
C GLN A 64 -1.49 16.66 -6.42
N ASN A 65 -0.73 16.68 -5.30
CA ASN A 65 -0.04 15.48 -4.82
C ASN A 65 -1.03 14.33 -4.59
N LEU A 66 -2.12 14.62 -3.88
CA LEU A 66 -3.14 13.63 -3.51
C LEU A 66 -3.90 13.11 -4.73
N ALA A 67 -4.44 14.01 -5.56
CA ALA A 67 -5.21 13.66 -6.74
C ALA A 67 -4.35 12.92 -7.78
N TRP A 68 -3.12 13.38 -8.03
CA TRP A 68 -2.22 12.70 -8.96
C TRP A 68 -1.90 11.28 -8.48
N THR A 69 -1.57 11.13 -7.19
CA THR A 69 -1.22 9.82 -6.64
C THR A 69 -2.42 8.86 -6.63
N ALA A 70 -3.62 9.35 -6.34
CA ALA A 70 -4.85 8.55 -6.42
C ALA A 70 -5.14 8.07 -7.84
N ASN A 71 -4.95 8.93 -8.85
CA ASN A 71 -5.05 8.55 -10.26
C ASN A 71 -3.99 7.52 -10.66
N ALA A 72 -2.74 7.72 -10.26
CA ALA A 72 -1.67 6.76 -10.52
C ALA A 72 -1.97 5.40 -9.85
N ALA A 73 -2.42 5.39 -8.59
CA ALA A 73 -2.81 4.18 -7.89
C ALA A 73 -3.95 3.43 -8.60
N ARG A 74 -4.96 4.15 -9.11
CA ARG A 74 -6.02 3.57 -9.95
C ARG A 74 -5.44 2.83 -11.13
N ASP A 75 -4.56 3.48 -11.90
CA ASP A 75 -4.02 2.93 -13.15
C ASP A 75 -3.07 1.75 -12.91
N LEU A 76 -2.29 1.79 -11.83
CA LEU A 76 -1.35 0.72 -11.45
C LEU A 76 -2.06 -0.60 -11.11
N VAL A 77 -3.27 -0.53 -10.59
CA VAL A 77 -4.02 -1.71 -10.12
C VAL A 77 -5.35 -1.89 -10.83
N ASP A 78 -5.68 -1.10 -11.85
CA ASP A 78 -6.98 -1.12 -12.54
C ASP A 78 -8.17 -1.08 -11.56
N SER A 79 -8.19 -0.08 -10.66
CA SER A 79 -9.23 0.10 -9.64
C SER A 79 -10.47 0.80 -10.18
N GLY A 80 -11.66 0.37 -9.77
CA GLY A 80 -12.93 0.95 -10.21
C GLY A 80 -14.05 0.84 -9.17
N PRO A 81 -15.28 1.22 -9.54
CA PRO A 81 -16.42 1.30 -8.62
C PRO A 81 -16.91 -0.08 -8.14
N THR A 82 -16.47 -1.16 -8.79
CA THR A 82 -16.77 -2.54 -8.39
C THR A 82 -15.78 -3.08 -7.38
N ASP A 83 -14.76 -2.31 -7.00
CA ASP A 83 -13.77 -2.72 -6.02
C ASP A 83 -14.13 -2.33 -4.60
N TRP A 84 -13.58 -3.08 -3.65
CA TRP A 84 -13.66 -2.72 -2.25
C TRP A 84 -12.44 -3.19 -1.45
N GLY A 85 -12.12 -2.43 -0.41
CA GLY A 85 -11.00 -2.66 0.50
C GLY A 85 -11.42 -2.73 1.96
N LEU A 86 -10.48 -3.17 2.80
CA LEU A 86 -10.59 -3.16 4.26
C LEU A 86 -9.62 -2.13 4.84
N SER A 87 -10.13 -1.07 5.45
CA SER A 87 -9.36 -0.08 6.21
C SER A 87 -9.19 -0.55 7.65
N TYR A 88 -7.96 -0.49 8.15
CA TYR A 88 -7.62 -0.88 9.53
C TYR A 88 -6.37 -0.21 10.07
N LEU A 89 -5.63 0.54 9.24
CA LEU A 89 -4.46 1.28 9.70
C LEU A 89 -4.90 2.69 10.15
N PRO A 90 -4.06 3.40 10.92
CA PRO A 90 -4.38 4.77 11.29
C PRO A 90 -4.42 5.69 10.07
N LEU A 91 -5.48 6.49 9.94
CA LEU A 91 -5.63 7.54 8.92
C LEU A 91 -4.61 8.69 9.06
N SER A 92 -3.76 8.66 10.09
CA SER A 92 -2.60 9.56 10.19
C SER A 92 -1.49 9.22 9.19
N HIS A 93 -1.51 8.04 8.57
CA HIS A 93 -0.54 7.63 7.56
C HIS A 93 -1.05 7.91 6.14
N ILE A 94 -0.20 8.48 5.27
CA ILE A 94 -0.58 8.77 3.89
C ILE A 94 -0.97 7.52 3.11
N ALA A 95 -0.31 6.38 3.36
CA ALA A 95 -0.64 5.11 2.72
C ALA A 95 -2.11 4.75 3.00
N GLU A 96 -2.52 4.77 4.27
CA GLU A 96 -3.91 4.46 4.62
C GLU A 96 -4.89 5.50 4.06
N GLN A 97 -4.56 6.80 4.08
CA GLN A 97 -5.40 7.80 3.43
C GLN A 97 -5.53 7.55 1.92
N MET A 98 -4.48 7.10 1.25
CA MET A 98 -4.54 6.80 -0.18
C MET A 98 -5.49 5.63 -0.45
N PHE A 99 -5.40 4.55 0.33
CA PHE A 99 -6.28 3.37 0.18
C PHE A 99 -7.72 3.58 0.67
N THR A 100 -7.94 4.48 1.62
CA THR A 100 -9.23 4.64 2.31
C THR A 100 -10.01 5.88 1.89
N VAL A 101 -9.33 6.93 1.47
CA VAL A 101 -9.93 8.24 1.18
C VAL A 101 -9.71 8.60 -0.29
N HIS A 102 -8.46 8.83 -0.69
CA HIS A 102 -8.16 9.51 -1.96
C HIS A 102 -8.40 8.62 -3.18
N ALA A 103 -7.91 7.36 -3.17
CA ALA A 103 -8.16 6.45 -4.29
C ALA A 103 -9.65 6.04 -4.38
N PRO A 104 -10.35 5.62 -3.30
CA PRO A 104 -11.77 5.32 -3.37
C PRO A 104 -12.65 6.49 -3.81
N ALA A 105 -12.35 7.72 -3.37
CA ALA A 105 -13.06 8.91 -3.85
C ALA A 105 -12.84 9.16 -5.36
N THR A 106 -11.70 8.75 -5.90
CA THR A 106 -11.37 8.87 -7.33
C THR A 106 -12.02 7.76 -8.17
N THR A 107 -12.11 6.54 -7.64
CA THR A 107 -12.55 5.36 -8.41
C THR A 107 -13.99 4.93 -8.15
N GLY A 108 -14.61 5.42 -7.07
CA GLY A 108 -15.91 4.96 -6.59
C GLY A 108 -15.86 3.62 -5.83
N ALA A 109 -14.67 3.12 -5.48
CA ALA A 109 -14.52 1.89 -4.71
C ALA A 109 -15.13 2.02 -3.30
N SER A 110 -15.64 0.92 -2.76
CA SER A 110 -16.18 0.89 -1.40
C SER A 110 -15.10 0.59 -0.36
N VAL A 111 -15.25 1.14 0.85
CA VAL A 111 -14.31 0.90 1.96
C VAL A 111 -15.08 0.37 3.16
N TYR A 112 -14.62 -0.77 3.67
CA TYR A 112 -15.11 -1.36 4.92
C TYR A 112 -14.09 -1.06 6.02
N TYR A 113 -14.55 -0.59 7.18
CA TYR A 113 -13.68 -0.36 8.33
C TYR A 113 -13.65 -1.59 9.23
N ALA A 114 -12.44 -2.04 9.58
CA ALA A 114 -12.28 -3.04 10.62
C ALA A 114 -12.70 -2.48 11.98
N GLU A 115 -13.28 -3.32 12.82
CA GLU A 115 -13.73 -2.92 14.16
C GLU A 115 -12.55 -2.56 15.07
N SER A 116 -11.43 -3.24 14.90
CA SER A 116 -10.16 -2.99 15.57
C SER A 116 -9.03 -3.77 14.88
N ILE A 117 -7.77 -3.47 15.24
CA ILE A 117 -6.60 -4.21 14.72
C ILE A 117 -6.64 -5.71 15.09
N GLU A 118 -7.23 -6.05 16.25
CA GLU A 118 -7.40 -7.43 16.70
C GLU A 118 -8.43 -8.19 15.86
N LYS A 119 -9.43 -7.47 15.31
CA LYS A 119 -10.53 -8.01 14.52
C LYS A 119 -10.26 -8.10 13.03
N VAL A 120 -9.15 -7.53 12.53
CA VAL A 120 -8.78 -7.55 11.11
C VAL A 120 -8.89 -8.94 10.47
N ALA A 121 -8.42 -10.00 11.15
CA ALA A 121 -8.49 -11.35 10.59
C ALA A 121 -9.92 -11.89 10.44
N ASP A 122 -10.86 -11.43 11.26
CA ASP A 122 -12.27 -11.81 11.17
C ASP A 122 -13.01 -10.91 10.18
N ASN A 123 -12.78 -9.60 10.22
CA ASN A 123 -13.35 -8.67 9.25
C ASN A 123 -12.87 -8.98 7.82
N LEU A 124 -11.63 -9.43 7.62
CA LEU A 124 -11.14 -9.85 6.31
C LEU A 124 -11.92 -11.05 5.76
N LYS A 125 -12.32 -12.01 6.61
CA LYS A 125 -13.14 -13.16 6.20
C LYS A 125 -14.57 -12.77 5.84
N GLU A 126 -15.11 -11.73 6.50
CA GLU A 126 -16.45 -11.19 6.24
C GLU A 126 -16.46 -10.35 4.96
N VAL A 127 -15.51 -9.43 4.83
CA VAL A 127 -15.45 -8.44 3.74
C VAL A 127 -14.96 -9.06 2.44
N GLN A 128 -13.99 -10.00 2.48
CA GLN A 128 -13.38 -10.60 1.29
C GLN A 128 -13.02 -9.54 0.22
N PRO A 129 -12.13 -8.57 0.52
CA PRO A 129 -11.85 -7.43 -0.35
C PRO A 129 -11.28 -7.84 -1.71
N THR A 130 -11.49 -6.99 -2.72
CA THR A 130 -10.84 -7.15 -4.04
C THR A 130 -9.42 -6.59 -4.04
N ILE A 131 -9.18 -5.53 -3.26
CA ILE A 131 -7.87 -4.92 -3.06
C ILE A 131 -7.54 -4.94 -1.57
N PHE A 132 -6.41 -5.52 -1.20
CA PHE A 132 -5.97 -5.61 0.20
C PHE A 132 -4.55 -5.08 0.39
N PHE A 133 -4.41 -4.04 1.22
CA PHE A 133 -3.12 -3.52 1.66
C PHE A 133 -2.76 -4.09 3.04
N GLY A 134 -1.68 -4.85 3.10
CA GLY A 134 -1.16 -5.46 4.32
C GLY A 134 0.23 -4.91 4.67
N VAL A 135 0.45 -4.39 5.88
CA VAL A 135 1.85 -4.18 6.34
C VAL A 135 2.53 -5.55 6.57
N PRO A 136 3.88 -5.66 6.51
CA PRO A 136 4.58 -6.94 6.57
C PRO A 136 4.14 -7.86 7.71
N ARG A 137 3.94 -7.30 8.91
CA ARG A 137 3.48 -8.07 10.08
C ARG A 137 2.14 -8.80 9.87
N ILE A 138 1.23 -8.23 9.07
CA ILE A 138 -0.05 -8.87 8.75
C ILE A 138 0.17 -10.08 7.83
N TRP A 139 1.01 -9.93 6.81
CA TRP A 139 1.41 -11.01 5.92
C TRP A 139 2.17 -12.12 6.66
N GLU A 140 3.11 -11.76 7.53
CA GLU A 140 3.86 -12.70 8.37
C GLU A 140 2.96 -13.50 9.30
N LYS A 141 1.98 -12.83 9.94
CA LYS A 141 0.98 -13.51 10.79
C LYS A 141 0.12 -14.48 9.99
N MET A 142 -0.35 -14.09 8.80
CA MET A 142 -1.07 -14.99 7.90
C MET A 142 -0.19 -16.17 7.45
N HIS A 143 1.06 -15.89 7.07
CA HIS A 143 2.05 -16.91 6.69
C HIS A 143 2.22 -17.95 7.81
N ALA A 144 2.47 -17.51 9.05
CA ALA A 144 2.63 -18.40 10.19
C ALA A 144 1.39 -19.29 10.41
N GLY A 145 0.19 -18.70 10.33
CA GLY A 145 -1.07 -19.44 10.50
C GLY A 145 -1.32 -20.48 9.40
N ILE A 146 -1.08 -20.11 8.13
CA ILE A 146 -1.24 -21.04 7.00
C ILE A 146 -0.17 -22.13 7.07
N ASN A 147 1.08 -21.76 7.31
CA ASN A 147 2.20 -22.70 7.36
C ASN A 147 2.02 -23.73 8.48
N ALA A 148 1.55 -23.32 9.66
CA ALA A 148 1.21 -24.26 10.74
C ALA A 148 0.13 -25.26 10.31
N GLY A 149 -0.91 -24.79 9.62
CA GLY A 149 -1.96 -25.66 9.06
C GLY A 149 -1.45 -26.64 8.00
N LEU A 150 -0.48 -26.21 7.17
CA LEU A 150 0.17 -27.05 6.19
C LEU A 150 1.07 -28.11 6.83
N GLN A 151 1.82 -27.75 7.88
CA GLN A 151 2.68 -28.69 8.62
C GLN A 151 1.88 -29.72 9.42
N ALA A 152 0.70 -29.35 9.93
CA ALA A 152 -0.20 -30.25 10.62
C ALA A 152 -0.95 -31.21 9.66
N ALA A 153 -0.96 -30.94 8.35
CA ALA A 153 -1.61 -31.82 7.39
C ALA A 153 -0.83 -33.13 7.23
N THR A 154 -1.53 -34.26 7.27
CA THR A 154 -0.95 -35.60 7.10
C THR A 154 -1.60 -36.36 5.94
N GLY A 155 -0.93 -37.42 5.48
CA GLY A 155 -1.43 -38.32 4.44
C GLY A 155 -1.74 -37.59 3.12
N ALA A 156 -2.89 -37.92 2.52
CA ALA A 156 -3.30 -37.38 1.21
C ALA A 156 -3.39 -35.85 1.18
N LYS A 157 -3.77 -35.20 2.29
CA LYS A 157 -3.86 -33.73 2.37
C LYS A 157 -2.48 -33.06 2.24
N ALA A 158 -1.46 -33.65 2.86
CA ALA A 158 -0.08 -33.14 2.78
C ALA A 158 0.47 -33.26 1.36
N VAL A 159 0.24 -34.40 0.71
CA VAL A 159 0.64 -34.65 -0.68
C VAL A 159 -0.03 -33.64 -1.62
N LEU A 160 -1.33 -33.43 -1.46
CA LEU A 160 -2.11 -32.50 -2.27
C LEU A 160 -1.67 -31.05 -2.08
N ALA A 161 -1.41 -30.63 -0.84
CA ALA A 161 -0.93 -29.28 -0.55
C ALA A 161 0.48 -29.04 -1.13
N LYS A 162 1.40 -30.01 -1.00
CA LYS A 162 2.73 -29.93 -1.60
C LYS A 162 2.68 -29.85 -3.12
N TRP A 163 1.82 -30.67 -3.75
CA TRP A 163 1.58 -30.64 -5.19
C TRP A 163 1.02 -29.28 -5.64
N ALA A 164 -0.04 -28.80 -5.00
CA ALA A 164 -0.65 -27.51 -5.34
C ALA A 164 0.35 -26.36 -5.21
N ARG A 165 1.17 -26.36 -4.16
CA ARG A 165 2.24 -25.35 -3.98
C ARG A 165 3.27 -25.36 -5.11
N LYS A 166 3.66 -26.54 -5.59
CA LYS A 166 4.57 -26.65 -6.75
C LYS A 166 3.91 -26.05 -7.99
N VAL A 167 2.65 -26.39 -8.25
CA VAL A 167 1.89 -25.85 -9.39
C VAL A 167 1.75 -24.33 -9.29
N GLY A 168 1.44 -23.79 -8.11
CA GLY A 168 1.31 -22.35 -7.89
C GLY A 168 2.63 -21.60 -8.05
N ALA A 169 3.74 -22.15 -7.54
CA ALA A 169 5.06 -21.56 -7.71
C ALA A 169 5.49 -21.51 -9.18
N GLU A 170 5.24 -22.59 -9.93
CA GLU A 170 5.46 -22.61 -11.39
C GLU A 170 4.59 -21.58 -12.10
N ALA A 171 3.29 -21.50 -11.75
CA ALA A 171 2.35 -20.56 -12.33
C ALA A 171 2.78 -19.11 -12.12
N SER A 172 3.11 -18.75 -10.88
CA SER A 172 3.60 -17.42 -10.51
C SER A 172 4.87 -17.06 -11.28
N ALA A 173 5.86 -17.96 -11.32
CA ALA A 173 7.11 -17.70 -12.00
C ALA A 173 6.93 -17.48 -13.51
N LYS A 174 6.00 -18.20 -14.17
CA LYS A 174 5.69 -18.00 -15.60
C LYS A 174 4.94 -16.69 -15.83
N ARG A 175 3.90 -16.41 -15.05
CA ARG A 175 3.10 -15.19 -15.17
C ARG A 175 3.94 -13.93 -14.95
N ASN A 176 4.89 -13.96 -14.02
CA ASN A 176 5.83 -12.85 -13.80
C ASN A 176 6.80 -12.60 -14.97
N ARG A 177 6.95 -13.55 -15.90
CA ARG A 177 7.68 -13.37 -17.16
C ARG A 177 6.78 -13.00 -18.34
N GLY A 178 5.50 -12.67 -18.09
CA GLY A 178 4.50 -12.40 -19.11
C GLY A 178 4.00 -13.64 -19.84
N GLU A 179 4.32 -14.85 -19.35
CA GLU A 179 3.86 -16.10 -19.96
C GLU A 179 2.50 -16.51 -19.39
N ALA A 180 1.57 -16.91 -20.27
CA ALA A 180 0.32 -17.51 -19.86
C ALA A 180 0.57 -18.88 -19.18
N TYR A 181 -0.13 -19.14 -18.07
CA TYR A 181 -0.07 -20.42 -17.37
C TYR A 181 -1.48 -20.84 -16.94
N GLU A 182 -2.15 -21.62 -17.79
CA GLU A 182 -3.50 -22.13 -17.57
C GLU A 182 -3.57 -23.63 -17.86
N THR A 183 -2.89 -24.42 -17.02
CA THR A 183 -2.85 -25.89 -17.17
C THR A 183 -4.04 -26.54 -16.46
N LEU A 184 -4.40 -27.77 -16.87
CA LEU A 184 -5.40 -28.58 -16.13
C LEU A 184 -4.98 -28.81 -14.66
N GLN A 185 -3.67 -28.91 -14.41
CA GLN A 185 -3.13 -29.03 -13.05
C GLN A 185 -3.39 -27.77 -12.23
N TYR A 186 -3.19 -26.59 -12.83
CA TYR A 186 -3.50 -25.32 -12.18
C TYR A 186 -4.98 -25.20 -11.84
N LYS A 187 -5.88 -25.45 -12.81
CA LYS A 187 -7.34 -25.41 -12.57
C LYS A 187 -7.78 -26.38 -11.46
N ALA A 188 -7.14 -27.55 -11.38
CA ALA A 188 -7.38 -28.49 -10.29
C ALA A 188 -6.85 -27.98 -8.94
N ALA A 189 -5.64 -27.40 -8.90
CA ALA A 189 -5.06 -26.82 -7.69
C ALA A 189 -5.89 -25.62 -7.18
N GLU A 190 -6.37 -24.79 -8.10
CA GLU A 190 -7.27 -23.67 -7.84
C GLU A 190 -8.55 -24.12 -7.16
N LYS A 191 -9.26 -25.08 -7.76
CA LYS A 191 -10.53 -25.59 -7.23
C LYS A 191 -10.39 -26.34 -5.90
N VAL A 192 -9.29 -27.06 -5.71
CA VAL A 192 -9.16 -28.00 -4.58
C VAL A 192 -8.46 -27.36 -3.38
N ILE A 193 -7.48 -26.48 -3.63
CA ILE A 193 -6.64 -25.87 -2.60
C ILE A 193 -6.78 -24.35 -2.59
N PHE A 194 -6.44 -23.64 -3.67
CA PHE A 194 -6.26 -22.18 -3.61
C PHE A 194 -7.55 -21.44 -3.27
N SER A 195 -8.67 -21.74 -3.94
CA SER A 195 -9.98 -21.11 -3.66
C SER A 195 -10.41 -21.29 -2.21
N LYS A 196 -10.26 -22.49 -1.64
CA LYS A 196 -10.61 -22.78 -0.24
C LYS A 196 -9.71 -22.07 0.74
N LEU A 197 -8.41 -22.01 0.44
CA LEU A 197 -7.44 -21.30 1.26
C LEU A 197 -7.75 -19.80 1.26
N LYS A 198 -7.86 -19.20 0.07
CA LYS A 198 -8.18 -17.78 -0.13
C LYS A 198 -9.46 -17.40 0.63
N ALA A 199 -10.54 -18.18 0.48
CA ALA A 199 -11.76 -17.97 1.23
C ALA A 199 -11.55 -18.02 2.76
N ARG A 200 -10.77 -18.99 3.25
CA ARG A 200 -10.49 -19.15 4.69
C ARG A 200 -9.72 -17.98 5.29
N VAL A 201 -8.84 -17.36 4.52
CA VAL A 201 -8.02 -16.21 4.96
C VAL A 201 -8.62 -14.86 4.58
N GLY A 202 -9.80 -14.83 3.96
CA GLY A 202 -10.47 -13.58 3.60
C GLY A 202 -10.02 -12.93 2.29
N LEU A 203 -9.43 -13.70 1.38
CA LEU A 203 -8.85 -13.22 0.13
C LEU A 203 -9.45 -13.91 -1.10
N ALA A 204 -10.69 -14.43 -1.02
CA ALA A 204 -11.33 -15.13 -2.14
C ALA A 204 -11.52 -14.24 -3.37
N ASN A 205 -11.88 -12.97 -3.16
CA ASN A 205 -12.10 -11.99 -4.23
C ASN A 205 -10.86 -11.13 -4.50
N ALA A 206 -9.78 -11.31 -3.71
CA ALA A 206 -8.59 -10.49 -3.80
C ALA A 206 -7.90 -10.69 -5.15
N ARG A 207 -7.92 -9.64 -5.96
CA ARG A 207 -7.18 -9.54 -7.23
C ARG A 207 -5.84 -8.83 -7.06
N VAL A 208 -5.75 -7.96 -6.05
CA VAL A 208 -4.56 -7.15 -5.76
C VAL A 208 -4.27 -7.24 -4.27
N CYS A 209 -3.10 -7.76 -3.93
CA CYS A 209 -2.57 -7.82 -2.57
C CYS A 209 -1.28 -7.00 -2.53
N VAL A 210 -1.18 -6.04 -1.62
CA VAL A 210 -0.04 -5.11 -1.55
C VAL A 210 0.65 -5.20 -0.19
N SER A 211 1.97 -5.05 -0.18
CA SER A 211 2.78 -4.87 1.02
C SER A 211 3.66 -3.63 0.90
N GLY A 212 3.77 -2.85 1.97
CA GLY A 212 4.60 -1.64 1.99
C GLY A 212 4.87 -1.15 3.42
N ALA A 213 5.40 0.07 3.54
CA ALA A 213 5.80 0.74 4.78
C ALA A 213 7.00 0.12 5.54
N ALA A 214 7.34 -1.15 5.31
CA ALA A 214 8.54 -1.78 5.82
C ALA A 214 8.97 -2.95 4.90
N PRO A 215 10.23 -3.39 4.97
CA PRO A 215 10.69 -4.56 4.23
C PRO A 215 9.92 -5.83 4.64
N ILE A 216 9.68 -6.72 3.67
CA ILE A 216 9.13 -8.06 3.89
C ILE A 216 10.10 -9.11 3.37
N ALA A 217 10.24 -10.22 4.12
CA ALA A 217 11.15 -11.28 3.72
C ALA A 217 10.70 -11.92 2.39
N ARG A 218 11.64 -12.08 1.47
CA ARG A 218 11.41 -12.73 0.16
C ARG A 218 10.73 -14.10 0.28
N GLU A 219 11.10 -14.90 1.28
CA GLU A 219 10.49 -16.21 1.54
C GLU A 219 8.98 -16.12 1.80
N VAL A 220 8.51 -15.07 2.47
CA VAL A 220 7.07 -14.86 2.74
C VAL A 220 6.33 -14.58 1.42
N LEU A 221 6.91 -13.77 0.54
CA LEU A 221 6.33 -13.48 -0.78
C LEU A 221 6.27 -14.74 -1.65
N GLU A 222 7.38 -15.49 -1.72
CA GLU A 222 7.46 -16.75 -2.45
C GLU A 222 6.48 -17.80 -1.91
N PHE A 223 6.27 -17.83 -0.59
CA PHE A 223 5.28 -18.68 0.05
C PHE A 223 3.86 -18.35 -0.43
N PHE A 224 3.44 -17.09 -0.36
CA PHE A 224 2.10 -16.69 -0.82
C PHE A 224 1.93 -16.92 -2.32
N ALA A 225 2.97 -16.64 -3.10
CA ALA A 225 2.97 -16.87 -4.54
C ALA A 225 2.78 -18.36 -4.89
N SER A 226 3.36 -19.27 -4.09
CA SER A 226 3.13 -20.71 -4.22
C SER A 226 1.66 -21.11 -3.97
N LEU A 227 0.89 -20.23 -3.32
CA LEU A 227 -0.52 -20.43 -2.98
C LEU A 227 -1.45 -19.55 -3.83
N ASP A 228 -0.96 -19.08 -4.98
CA ASP A 228 -1.71 -18.27 -5.94
C ASP A 228 -2.14 -16.89 -5.38
N ILE A 229 -1.40 -16.38 -4.39
CA ILE A 229 -1.56 -15.04 -3.84
C ILE A 229 -0.27 -14.27 -4.12
N ILE A 230 -0.30 -13.34 -5.08
CA ILE A 230 0.86 -12.50 -5.36
C ILE A 230 0.77 -11.25 -4.48
N VAL A 231 1.69 -11.14 -3.51
CA VAL A 231 1.82 -9.93 -2.69
C VAL A 231 2.80 -8.99 -3.39
N LEU A 232 2.31 -7.83 -3.78
CA LEU A 232 3.01 -6.81 -4.55
C LEU A 232 3.68 -5.81 -3.60
N GLU A 233 5.01 -5.73 -3.62
CA GLU A 233 5.72 -4.74 -2.81
C GLU A 233 5.61 -3.33 -3.43
N VAL A 234 5.30 -2.34 -2.58
CA VAL A 234 5.33 -0.91 -2.89
C VAL A 234 6.34 -0.21 -1.98
N TYR A 235 7.10 0.73 -2.55
CA TYR A 235 8.02 1.58 -1.80
C TYR A 235 7.65 3.05 -2.00
N GLY A 236 7.75 3.80 -0.91
CA GLY A 236 7.72 5.25 -0.84
C GLY A 236 7.46 5.69 0.61
N GLN A 237 7.17 6.96 0.81
CA GLN A 237 7.19 7.64 2.11
C GLN A 237 6.06 8.68 2.22
N SER A 238 6.14 9.59 3.20
CA SER A 238 5.12 10.64 3.31
C SER A 238 5.43 11.80 2.37
N GLU A 239 6.71 12.10 2.22
CA GLU A 239 7.29 13.19 1.43
C GLU A 239 7.12 13.03 -0.08
N ASP A 240 6.78 11.83 -0.57
CA ASP A 240 6.45 11.52 -1.97
C ASP A 240 4.97 11.12 -2.13
N CYS A 241 4.12 11.49 -1.16
CA CYS A 241 2.69 11.23 -1.14
C CYS A 241 2.31 9.73 -1.23
N GLY A 242 3.22 8.83 -0.87
CA GLY A 242 2.92 7.40 -0.75
C GLY A 242 3.89 6.55 -1.58
N PRO A 243 3.65 6.33 -2.88
CA PRO A 243 4.47 5.38 -3.64
C PRO A 243 5.43 6.08 -4.64
N THR A 244 6.69 5.64 -4.62
CA THR A 244 7.75 5.92 -5.61
C THR A 244 7.87 4.79 -6.64
N SER A 245 7.82 3.54 -6.18
CA SER A 245 7.93 2.34 -7.03
C SER A 245 6.95 1.26 -6.59
N PHE A 246 6.56 0.40 -7.53
CA PHE A 246 5.56 -0.63 -7.26
C PHE A 246 5.75 -1.87 -8.13
N ASN A 247 5.77 -3.05 -7.50
CA ASN A 247 5.61 -4.30 -8.24
C ASN A 247 4.17 -4.37 -8.76
N GLN A 248 4.01 -4.51 -10.07
CA GLN A 248 2.69 -4.47 -10.70
C GLN A 248 2.20 -5.89 -11.01
N PRO A 249 0.87 -6.10 -11.11
CA PRO A 249 0.32 -7.34 -11.65
C PRO A 249 0.98 -7.70 -12.99
N GLY A 250 1.54 -8.91 -13.10
CA GLY A 250 2.25 -9.37 -14.31
C GLY A 250 3.68 -8.84 -14.49
N ARG A 251 4.15 -7.91 -13.65
CA ARG A 251 5.52 -7.38 -13.65
C ARG A 251 6.05 -7.28 -12.22
N THR A 252 6.32 -8.44 -11.62
CA THR A 252 6.75 -8.58 -10.22
C THR A 252 8.07 -9.34 -10.13
N LYS A 253 9.00 -8.83 -9.31
CA LYS A 253 10.29 -9.49 -9.01
C LYS A 253 10.54 -9.49 -7.50
N PHE A 254 10.45 -10.65 -6.86
CA PHE A 254 10.60 -10.75 -5.40
C PHE A 254 12.01 -10.37 -4.94
N GLY A 255 12.08 -9.59 -3.86
CA GLY A 255 13.32 -8.96 -3.38
C GLY A 255 13.63 -7.61 -4.04
N THR A 256 12.65 -7.03 -4.73
CA THR A 256 12.67 -5.66 -5.27
C THR A 256 11.35 -4.99 -4.94
N VAL A 257 11.31 -3.66 -4.95
CA VAL A 257 10.09 -2.86 -4.71
C VAL A 257 9.47 -2.37 -6.02
N GLY A 258 9.78 -3.06 -7.12
CA GLY A 258 9.21 -2.82 -8.44
C GLY A 258 9.86 -1.70 -9.26
N PRO A 259 9.41 -1.50 -10.51
CA PRO A 259 9.77 -0.33 -11.29
C PRO A 259 9.21 0.97 -10.70
N LYS A 260 9.84 2.10 -11.04
CA LYS A 260 9.31 3.43 -10.72
C LYS A 260 7.91 3.61 -11.31
N ILE A 261 7.06 4.35 -10.60
CA ILE A 261 5.69 4.63 -11.05
C ILE A 261 5.72 5.55 -12.28
N PRO A 262 4.87 5.32 -13.29
CA PRO A 262 4.77 6.22 -14.44
C PRO A 262 4.53 7.67 -14.01
N GLY A 263 5.32 8.61 -14.54
CA GLY A 263 5.28 10.03 -14.17
C GLY A 263 6.11 10.42 -12.95
N VAL A 264 6.72 9.44 -12.25
CA VAL A 264 7.77 9.68 -11.25
C VAL A 264 9.12 9.40 -11.88
N GLU A 265 10.05 10.35 -11.72
CA GLU A 265 11.46 10.15 -12.04
C GLU A 265 12.23 9.75 -10.79
N VAL A 266 13.12 8.78 -10.96
CA VAL A 266 13.96 8.24 -9.89
C VAL A 266 15.38 8.14 -10.39
N LYS A 267 16.31 8.71 -9.64
CA LYS A 267 17.76 8.57 -9.87
C LYS A 267 18.44 8.07 -8.61
N ILE A 268 19.54 7.36 -8.77
CA ILE A 268 20.42 6.96 -7.68
C ILE A 268 21.59 7.96 -7.63
N ALA A 269 21.75 8.65 -6.50
CA ALA A 269 22.85 9.59 -6.29
C ALA A 269 24.20 8.85 -6.18
N GLU A 270 25.31 9.60 -6.22
CA GLU A 270 26.67 9.02 -6.15
C GLU A 270 26.91 8.18 -4.89
N ASP A 271 26.26 8.54 -3.78
CA ASP A 271 26.33 7.82 -2.50
C ASP A 271 25.28 6.71 -2.35
N GLY A 272 24.54 6.40 -3.42
CA GLY A 272 23.52 5.37 -3.47
C GLY A 272 22.13 5.82 -3.05
N GLU A 273 21.92 7.10 -2.71
CA GLU A 273 20.60 7.59 -2.30
C GLU A 273 19.57 7.54 -3.41
N ILE A 274 18.38 7.09 -3.07
CA ILE A 274 17.21 7.18 -3.95
C ILE A 274 16.72 8.63 -3.92
N CYS A 275 16.80 9.30 -5.06
CA CYS A 275 16.28 10.66 -5.24
C CYS A 275 15.06 10.61 -6.15
N VAL A 276 13.99 11.30 -5.76
CA VAL A 276 12.67 11.22 -6.40
C VAL A 276 12.27 12.60 -6.90
N GLN A 277 11.72 12.69 -8.10
CA GLN A 277 11.12 13.91 -8.63
C GLN A 277 9.82 13.57 -9.33
N GLY A 278 8.77 14.35 -9.06
CA GLY A 278 7.48 14.12 -9.68
C GLY A 278 6.36 14.92 -9.01
N PRO A 279 5.15 14.85 -9.57
CA PRO A 279 3.96 15.53 -9.04
C PRO A 279 3.50 14.99 -7.68
N ASN A 280 4.07 13.89 -7.20
CA ASN A 280 3.83 13.30 -5.89
C ASN A 280 4.74 13.87 -4.79
N VAL A 281 5.82 14.59 -5.14
CA VAL A 281 6.73 15.18 -4.17
C VAL A 281 6.03 16.33 -3.41
N PHE A 282 6.15 16.30 -2.08
CA PHE A 282 5.55 17.25 -1.15
C PHE A 282 5.92 18.73 -1.43
N LEU A 283 5.18 19.64 -0.80
CA LEU A 283 5.50 21.08 -0.80
C LEU A 283 6.69 21.42 0.12
N GLY A 284 7.05 20.51 1.02
CA GLY A 284 8.05 20.70 2.07
C GLY A 284 7.53 20.33 3.45
N TYR A 285 8.30 20.67 4.47
CA TYR A 285 7.92 20.49 5.87
C TYR A 285 7.30 21.77 6.45
N TYR A 286 6.17 21.61 7.14
CA TYR A 286 5.41 22.71 7.73
C TYR A 286 6.21 23.46 8.78
N LYS A 287 6.48 24.74 8.51
CA LYS A 287 7.27 25.64 9.36
C LYS A 287 8.72 25.20 9.61
N GLU A 288 9.26 24.37 8.72
CA GLU A 288 10.61 23.81 8.84
C GLU A 288 11.39 24.04 7.52
N PRO A 289 11.72 25.30 7.16
CA PRO A 289 12.35 25.63 5.88
C PRO A 289 13.76 25.05 5.72
N GLU A 290 14.54 24.96 6.81
CA GLU A 290 15.89 24.38 6.79
C GLU A 290 15.83 22.88 6.47
N ALA A 291 14.99 22.13 7.19
CA ALA A 291 14.76 20.72 6.89
C ALA A 291 14.21 20.51 5.47
N THR A 292 13.38 21.44 4.98
CA THR A 292 12.86 21.37 3.61
C THR A 292 13.99 21.53 2.60
N ALA A 293 14.88 22.51 2.79
CA ALA A 293 16.02 22.74 1.90
C ALA A 293 17.05 21.61 1.93
N GLU A 294 17.20 20.91 3.06
CA GLU A 294 18.05 19.72 3.17
C GLU A 294 17.47 18.50 2.45
N THR A 295 16.13 18.37 2.41
CA THR A 295 15.43 17.21 1.85
C THR A 295 15.02 17.41 0.40
N LEU A 296 14.72 18.64 -0.03
CA LEU A 296 14.31 18.99 -1.38
C LEU A 296 15.37 19.87 -2.05
N ILE A 297 16.22 19.26 -2.88
CA ILE A 297 17.37 19.91 -3.52
C ILE A 297 17.12 19.96 -5.02
N ASP A 298 17.03 21.17 -5.59
CA ASP A 298 16.76 21.38 -7.03
C ASP A 298 15.53 20.61 -7.54
N GLY A 299 14.48 20.52 -6.71
CA GLY A 299 13.24 19.80 -7.01
C GLY A 299 13.35 18.27 -6.92
N TRP A 300 14.45 17.73 -6.40
CA TRP A 300 14.61 16.32 -6.09
C TRP A 300 14.45 16.08 -4.59
N LEU A 301 13.54 15.18 -4.24
CA LEU A 301 13.38 14.64 -2.90
C LEU A 301 14.51 13.65 -2.62
N HIS A 302 15.37 13.97 -1.66
CA HIS A 302 16.37 13.08 -1.09
C HIS A 302 15.72 12.22 0.00
N SER A 303 15.49 10.94 -0.31
CA SER A 303 14.69 10.05 0.53
C SER A 303 15.36 9.60 1.83
N GLY A 304 16.68 9.68 1.92
CA GLY A 304 17.47 9.04 2.97
C GLY A 304 17.57 7.50 2.84
N ASP A 305 16.90 6.89 1.87
CA ASP A 305 16.98 5.46 1.55
C ASP A 305 18.03 5.22 0.46
N LEU A 306 18.71 4.08 0.55
CA LEU A 306 19.70 3.64 -0.42
C LEU A 306 19.10 2.57 -1.31
N GLY A 307 19.45 2.59 -2.59
CA GLY A 307 18.96 1.59 -3.52
C GLY A 307 19.73 1.50 -4.82
N GLU A 308 19.37 0.49 -5.60
CA GLU A 308 19.94 0.22 -6.91
C GLU A 308 18.83 -0.26 -7.86
N PHE A 309 18.94 0.12 -9.14
CA PHE A 309 18.14 -0.50 -10.19
C PHE A 309 18.87 -1.71 -10.75
N ASP A 310 18.14 -2.78 -10.99
CA ASP A 310 18.64 -3.88 -11.80
C ASP A 310 18.52 -3.60 -13.32
N SER A 311 19.02 -4.53 -14.13
CA SER A 311 18.99 -4.43 -15.59
C SER A 311 17.58 -4.39 -16.20
N ASP A 312 16.56 -4.83 -15.46
CA ASP A 312 15.17 -4.90 -15.89
C ASP A 312 14.36 -3.66 -15.42
N GLY A 313 15.03 -2.74 -14.72
CA GLY A 313 14.47 -1.50 -14.20
C GLY A 313 13.68 -1.67 -12.90
N PHE A 314 13.93 -2.72 -12.12
CA PHE A 314 13.34 -2.90 -10.78
C PHE A 314 14.23 -2.28 -9.72
N LEU A 315 13.63 -1.45 -8.86
CA LEU A 315 14.32 -0.82 -7.75
C LEU A 315 14.44 -1.80 -6.59
N LYS A 316 15.64 -1.90 -6.01
CA LYS A 316 15.90 -2.63 -4.78
C LYS A 316 16.38 -1.67 -3.71
N ILE A 317 15.80 -1.77 -2.52
CA ILE A 317 16.24 -1.03 -1.33
C ILE A 317 17.42 -1.78 -0.72
N THR A 318 18.54 -1.09 -0.50
CA THR A 318 19.79 -1.67 0.02
C THR A 318 20.14 -1.20 1.43
N GLY A 319 19.44 -0.19 1.95
CA GLY A 319 19.55 0.24 3.34
C GLY A 319 19.03 1.67 3.56
N ARG A 320 19.28 2.21 4.75
CA ARG A 320 19.04 3.62 5.10
C ARG A 320 20.35 4.33 5.39
N LYS A 321 20.54 5.54 4.88
CA LYS A 321 21.76 6.36 5.11
C LYS A 321 22.09 6.50 6.59
N LYS A 322 21.07 6.73 7.42
CA LYS A 322 21.23 6.96 8.87
C LYS A 322 21.39 5.68 9.70
N GLU A 323 21.23 4.50 9.09
CA GLU A 323 21.24 3.21 9.80
C GLU A 323 22.43 2.31 9.42
N ILE A 324 23.33 2.76 8.53
CA ILE A 324 24.57 2.03 8.24
C ILE A 324 25.42 1.95 9.50
N ILE A 325 25.56 0.74 10.05
CA ILE A 325 26.51 0.43 11.10
C ILE A 325 27.86 0.17 10.45
N ILE A 326 28.80 1.08 10.64
CA ILE A 326 30.20 0.87 10.24
C ILE A 326 30.87 0.01 11.31
N THR A 327 31.17 -1.24 10.97
CA THR A 327 31.92 -2.13 11.88
C THR A 327 33.36 -1.63 12.06
N ALA A 328 34.02 -2.00 13.17
CA ALA A 328 35.43 -1.65 13.44
C ALA A 328 36.42 -2.10 12.34
N GLY A 329 35.99 -2.98 11.42
CA GLY A 329 36.73 -3.40 10.23
C GLY A 329 36.40 -2.63 8.95
N GLY A 330 35.67 -1.51 9.02
CA GLY A 330 35.34 -0.66 7.88
C GLY A 330 34.28 -1.23 6.93
N LYS A 331 33.56 -2.28 7.33
CA LYS A 331 32.43 -2.81 6.54
C LYS A 331 31.13 -2.17 6.99
N ASN A 332 30.36 -1.71 6.00
CA ASN A 332 29.02 -1.19 6.17
C ASN A 332 28.03 -2.35 6.35
N LEU A 333 27.28 -2.35 7.45
CA LEU A 333 26.16 -3.25 7.70
C LEU A 333 24.87 -2.41 7.71
N SER A 334 23.90 -2.76 6.86
CA SER A 334 22.52 -2.30 7.00
C SER A 334 21.76 -3.29 7.92
N PRO A 335 20.85 -2.82 8.80
CA PRO A 335 20.07 -3.69 9.69
C PRO A 335 19.24 -4.77 8.99
#